data_AF-A5D7J1-F1
#
_entry.id   AF-A5D7J1-F1
#
_cell.length_a   1.000
_cell.length_b   1.000
_cell.length_c   1.000
_cell.angle_alpha   90.00
_cell.angle_beta   90.00
_cell.angle_gamma   90.00
#
_symmetry.space_group_name_H-M   'P 1'
#
loop_
_entity.id
_entity.type
_entity.pdbx_description
1 polymer ?
#
loop_
_entity_poly.entity_id
_entity_poly.type
_entity_poly.pdbx_seq_one_letter_code
_entity_poly.pdbx_strand_id
1 'polypeptide(L)' 'MAPLPGAELVQTPLQLYRYLLRCCRQLPTKGIQEHYKHAVRQSFRVHSDEDNPERIQQIIKRAIEDADWILNKYKKQN' A
#
# COMPACT_ATOMS: atom_id res chain seq x y z
N MET A 1 0.22 -7.68 -12.55
CA MET A 1 1.61 -7.54 -13.07
C MET A 1 2.54 -7.53 -11.87
N ALA A 2 3.85 -7.51 -12.05
CA ALA A 2 4.77 -7.62 -10.92
C ALA A 2 4.63 -6.39 -9.98
N PRO A 3 4.40 -6.60 -8.67
CA PRO A 3 4.40 -5.51 -7.70
C PRO A 3 5.80 -4.86 -7.62
N LEU A 4 5.94 -3.73 -6.91
CA LEU A 4 7.25 -3.12 -6.72
C LEU A 4 8.22 -4.12 -6.06
N PRO A 5 9.52 -4.08 -6.40
CA PRO A 5 10.52 -4.88 -5.71
C PRO A 5 10.41 -4.75 -4.19
N GLY A 6 10.36 -5.89 -3.50
CA GLY A 6 10.20 -5.97 -2.05
C GLY A 6 8.75 -6.12 -1.58
N ALA A 7 7.75 -6.20 -2.47
CA ALA A 7 6.39 -6.57 -2.08
C ALA A 7 6.33 -8.01 -1.55
N GLU A 8 7.13 -8.91 -2.13
CA GLU A 8 7.33 -10.29 -1.70
C GLU A 8 7.92 -10.41 -0.29
N LEU A 9 8.58 -9.36 0.20
CA LEU A 9 9.15 -9.30 1.55
C LEU A 9 8.15 -8.79 2.60
N VAL A 10 6.97 -8.34 2.18
CA VAL A 10 5.95 -7.80 3.09
C VAL A 10 5.21 -8.96 3.75
N GLN A 11 5.53 -9.21 5.01
CA GLN A 11 4.90 -10.26 5.83
C GLN A 11 4.19 -9.71 7.06
N THR A 12 4.50 -8.47 7.46
CA THR A 12 3.96 -7.83 8.67
C THR A 12 3.26 -6.51 8.34
N PRO A 13 2.29 -6.07 9.17
CA PRO A 13 1.64 -4.77 9.01
C PRO A 13 2.64 -3.60 8.93
N LEU A 14 3.69 -3.61 9.75
CA LEU A 14 4.70 -2.54 9.74
C LEU A 14 5.49 -2.49 8.41
N GLN A 15 5.83 -3.66 7.85
CA GLN A 15 6.45 -3.72 6.52
C GLN A 15 5.50 -3.20 5.44
N LEU A 16 4.22 -3.57 5.52
CA LEU A 16 3.19 -3.08 4.60
C LEU A 16 3.09 -1.56 4.67
N TYR A 17 3.04 -0.97 5.87
CA TYR A 17 2.97 0.48 6.05
C TYR A 17 4.12 1.19 5.33
N ARG A 18 5.35 0.75 5.57
CA ARG A 18 6.56 1.31 4.94
C ARG A 18 6.55 1.12 3.43
N TYR A 19 6.13 -0.05 2.96
CA TYR A 19 5.99 -0.35 1.53
C TYR A 19 4.99 0.60 0.85
N LEU A 20 3.80 0.77 1.42
CA LEU A 20 2.76 1.65 0.86
C LEU A 20 3.19 3.13 0.87
N LEU A 21 3.89 3.59 1.91
CA LEU A 21 4.45 4.95 1.91
C LEU A 21 5.50 5.16 0.81
N ARG A 22 6.31 4.13 0.49
CA ARG A 22 7.22 4.17 -0.67
C ARG A 22 6.45 4.20 -1.99
N CYS A 23 5.39 3.41 -2.13
CA CYS A 23 4.51 3.44 -3.29
C CYS A 23 3.95 4.86 -3.52
N CYS A 24 3.43 5.49 -2.46
CA CYS A 24 2.87 6.83 -2.54
C CYS A 24 3.86 7.86 -3.11
N ARG A 25 5.17 7.73 -2.86
CA ARG A 25 6.19 8.66 -3.38
C ARG A 25 6.41 8.53 -4.88
N GLN A 26 5.99 7.43 -5.51
CA GLN A 26 6.10 7.21 -6.95
C GLN A 26 4.92 7.79 -7.74
N LEU A 27 3.90 8.32 -7.06
CA LEU A 27 2.72 8.89 -7.71
C LEU A 27 3.05 10.28 -8.31
N PRO A 28 2.39 10.67 -9.42
CA PRO A 28 2.89 11.73 -10.30
C PRO A 28 2.84 13.14 -9.70
N THR A 29 1.86 13.45 -8.84
CA THR A 29 1.67 14.80 -8.31
C THR A 29 1.60 14.79 -6.78
N LYS A 30 2.10 15.85 -6.14
CA LYS A 30 2.06 16.00 -4.68
C LYS A 30 0.66 15.81 -4.09
N GLY A 31 -0.38 16.32 -4.76
CA GLY A 31 -1.76 16.16 -4.32
C GLY A 31 -2.19 14.69 -4.26
N ILE A 32 -1.87 13.92 -5.31
CA ILE A 32 -2.14 12.46 -5.34
C ILE A 32 -1.29 11.74 -4.29
N GLN A 33 0.00 12.08 -4.16
CA GLN A 33 0.88 11.49 -3.16
C GLN A 33 0.32 11.68 -1.74
N GLU A 34 -0.08 12.89 -1.36
CA GLU A 34 -0.60 13.16 -0.02
C GLU A 34 -1.97 12.50 0.20
N HIS A 35 -2.86 12.51 -0.79
CA HIS A 35 -4.14 11.80 -0.70
C HIS A 35 -3.95 10.32 -0.31
N TYR A 36 -3.09 9.60 -1.03
CA TYR A 36 -2.85 8.19 -0.72
C TYR A 36 -2.04 7.98 0.57
N LYS A 37 -1.12 8.88 0.95
CA LYS A 37 -0.47 8.82 2.27
C LYS A 37 -1.49 8.96 3.40
N HIS A 38 -2.46 9.87 3.27
CA HIS A 38 -3.53 10.01 4.26
C HIS A 38 -4.41 8.76 4.31
N ALA A 39 -4.79 8.22 3.15
CA ALA A 39 -5.55 6.96 3.07
C ALA A 39 -4.81 5.81 3.77
N VAL A 40 -3.52 5.61 3.49
CA VAL A 40 -2.68 4.59 4.14
C VAL A 40 -2.69 4.77 5.66
N ARG A 41 -2.47 5.99 6.16
CA ARG A 41 -2.47 6.26 7.62
C ARG A 41 -3.82 5.96 8.26
N GLN A 42 -4.92 6.32 7.60
CA GLN A 42 -6.26 6.03 8.11
C GLN A 42 -6.55 4.53 8.11
N SER A 43 -6.25 3.82 7.01
CA SER A 43 -6.42 2.37 6.93
C SER A 43 -5.65 1.64 8.02
N PHE A 44 -4.43 2.08 8.36
CA PHE A 44 -3.65 1.48 9.44
C PHE A 44 -4.26 1.69 10.83
N ARG A 45 -4.92 2.82 11.07
CA ARG A 45 -5.63 3.06 12.33
C ARG A 45 -6.88 2.19 12.46
N VAL A 46 -7.59 1.95 11.36
CA VAL A 46 -8.81 1.12 11.36
C VAL A 46 -8.51 -0.35 11.68
N HIS A 47 -7.32 -0.84 11.31
CA HIS A 47 -6.91 -2.23 11.55
C HIS A 47 -5.88 -2.34 12.69
N SER A 48 -5.81 -1.38 13.62
CA SER A 48 -4.80 -1.40 14.70
C SER A 48 -4.96 -2.58 15.65
N ASP A 49 -6.20 -3.00 15.88
CA ASP A 49 -6.57 -4.03 16.85
C ASP A 49 -6.77 -5.39 16.18
N GLU A 50 -6.48 -5.50 14.88
CA GLU A 50 -6.54 -6.76 14.15
C GLU A 50 -5.35 -7.64 14.54
N ASP A 51 -5.63 -8.75 15.21
CA ASP A 51 -4.65 -9.72 15.69
C ASP A 51 -4.77 -11.08 14.98
N ASN A 52 -5.81 -11.31 14.16
CA ASN A 52 -5.98 -12.56 13.45
C ASN A 52 -4.95 -12.67 12.31
N PRO A 53 -4.05 -13.69 12.32
CA PRO A 53 -3.00 -13.81 11.31
C PRO A 53 -3.53 -13.96 9.88
N GLU A 54 -4.61 -14.73 9.68
CA GLU A 54 -5.19 -14.92 8.35
C GLU A 54 -5.77 -13.62 7.82
N ARG A 55 -6.44 -12.86 8.67
CA ARG A 55 -7.02 -11.57 8.31
C ARG A 55 -5.94 -10.54 7.99
N ILE A 56 -4.86 -10.49 8.77
CA ILE A 56 -3.68 -9.66 8.50
C ILE A 56 -3.09 -10.00 7.12
N GLN A 57 -2.92 -11.28 6.80
CA GLN A 57 -2.38 -11.69 5.49
C GLN A 57 -3.30 -11.29 4.34
N GLN A 58 -4.62 -11.41 4.51
CA GLN A 58 -5.60 -10.94 3.51
C GLN A 58 -5.49 -9.42 3.29
N ILE A 59 -5.39 -8.64 4.36
CA ILE A 59 -5.22 -7.18 4.30
C ILE A 59 -3.93 -6.82 3.55
N ILE A 60 -2.81 -7.48 3.89
CA ILE A 60 -1.52 -7.27 3.23
C ILE A 60 -1.63 -7.55 1.73
N LYS A 61 -2.15 -8.73 1.36
CA LYS A 61 -2.30 -9.13 -0.04
C LYS A 61 -3.15 -8.12 -0.80
N ARG A 62 -4.32 -7.76 -0.27
CA ARG A 62 -5.24 -6.83 -0.92
C ARG A 62 -4.62 -5.43 -1.07
N ALA A 63 -3.96 -4.93 -0.04
CA ALA A 63 -3.33 -3.62 -0.07
C ALA A 63 -2.19 -3.54 -1.10
N ILE A 64 -1.43 -4.63 -1.29
CA ILE A 64 -0.39 -4.71 -2.32
C ILE A 64 -1.01 -4.71 -3.71
N GLU A 65 -2.07 -5.49 -3.94
CA GLU A 65 -2.81 -5.51 -5.21
C GLU A 65 -3.40 -4.13 -5.55
N ASP A 66 -4.02 -3.46 -4.57
CA ASP A 66 -4.56 -2.11 -4.74
C ASP A 66 -3.44 -1.10 -5.05
N ALA A 67 -2.30 -1.18 -4.37
CA ALA A 67 -1.16 -0.32 -4.64
C ALA A 67 -0.57 -0.54 -6.05
N ASP A 68 -0.43 -1.79 -6.50
CA ASP A 68 0.00 -2.10 -7.87
C ASP A 68 -0.96 -1.51 -8.90
N TRP A 69 -2.27 -1.70 -8.71
CA TRP A 69 -3.28 -1.14 -9.59
C TRP A 69 -3.23 0.39 -9.66
N ILE A 70 -3.12 1.07 -8.52
CA ILE A 70 -3.02 2.53 -8.43
C ILE A 70 -1.77 3.04 -9.14
N LEU A 71 -0.60 2.45 -8.84
CA LEU A 71 0.66 2.86 -9.47
C LEU A 71 0.60 2.71 -10.99
N ASN A 72 0.05 1.61 -11.49
CA ASN A 72 -0.07 1.37 -12.92
C ASN A 72 -1.08 2.31 -13.59
N LYS A 73 -2.18 2.63 -12.91
CA LYS A 73 -3.16 3.62 -13.39
C LYS A 73 -2.48 4.96 -13.68
N TYR A 74 -1.64 5.44 -12.77
CA TYR A 74 -0.98 6.74 -12.94
C TYR A 74 0.30 6.68 -13.79
N LYS A 75 0.99 5.55 -13.86
CA LYS A 75 2.11 5.36 -14.80
C LYS A 75 1.67 5.48 -16.26
N LYS A 76 0.49 4.95 -16.60
CA LYS A 76 -0.08 5.03 -17.96
C LYS A 76 -0.56 6.42 -18.36
N GLN A 77 -0.64 7.36 -17.42
CA GLN A 77 -1.10 8.73 -17.68
C GLN A 77 0.05 9.70 -18.00
N ASN A 78 1.31 9.30 -17.80
CA ASN A 78 2.50 10.03 -18.22
C ASN A 78 3.06 9.43 -19.52
#